data_AF-A0A919XTR6-F1
#
_entry.id   AF-A0A919XTR6-F1
#
_cell.length_a   1.000
_cell.length_b   1.000
_cell.length_c   1.000
_cell.angle_alpha   90.00
_cell.angle_beta   90.00
_cell.angle_gamma   90.00
#
_symmetry.space_group_name_H-M   'P 1'
#
loop_
_entity.id
_entity.type
_entity.pdbx_description
1 polymer ?
#
loop_
_entity_poly.entity_id
_entity_poly.type
_entity_poly.pdbx_seq_one_letter_code
_entity_poly.pdbx_strand_id
1 'polypeptide(L)'
;MGRKRKQPEELYVITRDGELESVVTDGDSAETIAELKQELARLIFFVKHRDEYGEEQLIEMWQIEGDNYEYSKLSPVESQDDESDDESDDESVSDDTDNEELDWTEKDYEDEDGKEYTGSELSDCLIKNPEKLIDDLNEQIDDFGPF
;
A
#
# COMPACT_ATOMS: atom_id res chain seq x y z
N MET A 1 15.35 -20.21 16.52
CA MET A 1 15.40 -20.27 15.04
C MET A 1 14.11 -19.68 14.50
N GLY A 2 14.07 -18.34 14.37
CA GLY A 2 12.99 -17.67 13.67
C GLY A 2 13.06 -18.05 12.20
N ARG A 3 11.94 -18.49 11.61
CA ARG A 3 11.88 -18.72 10.17
C ARG A 3 12.03 -17.35 9.52
N LYS A 4 13.12 -17.14 8.76
CA LYS A 4 13.30 -15.96 7.90
C LYS A 4 12.03 -15.83 7.04
N ARG A 5 11.24 -14.78 7.26
CA ARG A 5 10.12 -14.47 6.36
C ARG A 5 10.77 -13.95 5.09
N LYS A 6 10.64 -14.70 3.98
CA LYS A 6 11.04 -14.17 2.68
C LYS A 6 10.19 -12.94 2.42
N GLN A 7 10.83 -11.81 2.18
CA GLN A 7 10.14 -10.62 1.72
C GLN A 7 9.45 -10.95 0.38
N PRO A 8 8.23 -10.44 0.16
CA PRO A 8 7.59 -10.50 -1.15
C PRO A 8 8.49 -9.79 -2.17
N GLU A 9 8.62 -10.37 -3.37
CA GLU A 9 9.42 -9.76 -4.45
C GLU A 9 8.79 -8.45 -4.93
N GLU A 10 7.46 -8.32 -4.80
CA GLU A 10 6.72 -7.13 -5.17
C GLU A 10 5.71 -6.79 -4.08
N LEU A 11 5.64 -5.50 -3.75
CA LEU A 11 4.70 -4.92 -2.83
C LEU A 11 4.03 -3.72 -3.50
N TYR A 12 2.73 -3.58 -3.26
CA TYR A 12 1.93 -2.47 -3.73
C TYR A 12 1.15 -1.91 -2.56
N VAL A 13 1.20 -0.59 -2.40
CA VAL A 13 0.42 0.14 -1.40
C VAL A 13 -0.85 0.64 -2.04
N ILE A 14 -1.93 0.63 -1.25
CA ILE A 14 -3.17 1.33 -1.55
C ILE A 14 -3.32 2.40 -0.48
N THR A 15 -3.40 3.64 -0.93
CA THR A 15 -3.57 4.81 -0.07
C THR A 15 -4.97 5.38 -0.21
N ARG A 16 -5.46 6.02 0.85
CA ARG A 16 -6.67 6.82 0.85
C ARG A 16 -6.29 8.23 1.28
N ASP A 17 -6.52 9.21 0.41
CA ASP A 17 -6.17 10.61 0.63
C ASP A 17 -4.71 10.81 1.08
N GLY A 18 -3.80 9.97 0.55
CA GLY A 18 -2.37 9.95 0.88
C GLY A 18 -1.99 9.19 2.17
N GLU A 19 -2.94 8.60 2.88
CA GLU A 19 -2.70 7.75 4.06
C GLU A 19 -2.67 6.26 3.68
N LEU A 20 -1.77 5.48 4.28
CA LEU A 20 -1.66 4.04 4.01
C LEU A 20 -2.92 3.31 4.50
N GLU A 21 -3.60 2.59 3.60
CA GLU A 21 -4.79 1.82 3.95
C GLU A 21 -4.57 0.31 3.85
N SER A 22 -3.91 -0.16 2.78
CA SER A 22 -3.76 -1.60 2.53
C SER A 22 -2.52 -1.90 1.72
N VAL A 23 -2.01 -3.13 1.84
CA VAL A 23 -0.84 -3.60 1.09
C VAL A 23 -1.15 -4.95 0.45
N VAL A 24 -0.76 -5.14 -0.81
CA VAL A 24 -0.87 -6.41 -1.54
C VAL A 24 0.44 -6.75 -2.25
N THR A 25 0.58 -8.00 -2.66
CA THR A 25 1.78 -8.51 -3.35
C THR A 25 1.58 -8.71 -4.85
N ASP A 26 0.48 -8.18 -5.41
CA ASP A 26 0.06 -8.38 -6.79
C ASP A 26 -0.53 -7.07 -7.32
N GLY A 27 -0.01 -6.59 -8.45
CA GLY A 27 -0.36 -5.28 -9.01
C GLY A 27 -1.80 -5.23 -9.54
N ASP A 28 -2.24 -6.28 -10.24
CA ASP A 28 -3.60 -6.37 -10.79
C ASP A 28 -4.63 -6.36 -9.64
N SER A 29 -4.33 -7.05 -8.55
CA SER A 29 -5.12 -7.02 -7.33
C SER A 29 -5.11 -5.64 -6.67
N ALA A 30 -3.97 -4.94 -6.65
CA ALA A 30 -3.86 -3.60 -6.08
C ALA A 30 -4.77 -2.61 -6.80
N GLU A 31 -4.68 -2.60 -8.14
CA GLU A 31 -5.51 -1.79 -9.02
C GLU A 31 -6.99 -2.10 -8.81
N THR A 32 -7.38 -3.38 -8.88
CA THR A 32 -8.77 -3.80 -8.71
C THR A 32 -9.33 -3.40 -7.34
N ILE A 33 -8.56 -3.59 -6.26
CA ILE A 33 -9.01 -3.22 -4.91
C ILE A 33 -9.14 -1.70 -4.78
N ALA A 34 -8.21 -0.92 -5.33
CA ALA A 34 -8.28 0.54 -5.30
C ALA A 34 -9.52 1.05 -6.05
N GLU A 35 -9.80 0.53 -7.26
CA GLU A 35 -10.99 0.89 -8.04
C GLU A 35 -12.30 0.55 -7.31
N LEU A 36 -12.39 -0.66 -6.74
CA LEU A 36 -13.58 -1.08 -6.00
C LEU A 36 -13.78 -0.25 -4.73
N LYS A 37 -12.72 0.10 -4.01
CA LYS A 37 -12.82 1.00 -2.84
C LYS A 37 -13.25 2.41 -3.25
N GLN A 38 -12.73 2.93 -4.35
CA GLN A 38 -13.14 4.22 -4.92
C GLN A 38 -14.64 4.22 -5.26
N GLU A 39 -15.12 3.18 -5.93
CA GLU A 39 -16.53 3.03 -6.30
C GLU A 39 -17.42 2.89 -5.05
N LEU A 40 -17.03 2.04 -4.10
CA LEU A 40 -17.77 1.85 -2.86
C LEU A 40 -17.86 3.15 -2.06
N ALA A 41 -16.77 3.90 -1.92
CA ALA A 41 -16.75 5.18 -1.24
C ALA A 41 -17.67 6.21 -1.93
N ARG A 42 -17.66 6.23 -3.27
CA ARG A 42 -18.57 7.07 -4.07
C ARG A 42 -20.03 6.71 -3.81
N LEU A 43 -20.38 5.42 -3.82
CA LEU A 43 -21.76 4.97 -3.58
C LEU A 43 -22.22 5.31 -2.17
N ILE A 44 -21.37 5.10 -1.16
CA ILE A 44 -21.64 5.49 0.23
C ILE A 44 -21.90 7.00 0.33
N PHE A 45 -21.07 7.81 -0.32
CA PHE A 45 -21.24 9.28 -0.35
C PHE A 45 -22.59 9.66 -0.98
N PHE A 46 -22.90 9.08 -2.15
CA PHE A 46 -24.13 9.38 -2.88
C PHE A 46 -25.35 9.02 -2.03
N VAL A 47 -25.37 7.85 -1.41
CA VAL A 47 -26.47 7.40 -0.55
C VAL A 47 -26.65 8.30 0.66
N LYS A 48 -25.55 8.71 1.28
CA LYS A 48 -25.57 9.58 2.46
C LYS A 48 -26.15 10.96 2.15
N HIS A 49 -25.93 11.47 0.94
CA HIS A 49 -26.28 12.84 0.55
C HIS A 49 -27.45 12.94 -0.43
N ARG A 50 -28.03 11.80 -0.88
CA ARG A 50 -29.10 11.76 -1.89
C ARG A 50 -30.38 12.51 -1.52
N ASP A 51 -30.67 12.63 -0.23
CA ASP A 51 -31.88 13.29 0.24
C ASP A 51 -31.70 14.83 0.29
N GLU A 52 -30.46 15.31 0.20
CA GLU A 52 -30.08 16.72 0.30
C GLU A 52 -29.76 17.36 -1.05
N TYR A 53 -29.20 16.59 -1.98
CA TYR A 53 -28.67 17.09 -3.25
C TYR A 53 -29.21 16.33 -4.45
N GLY A 54 -29.33 17.01 -5.59
CA GLY A 54 -29.58 16.36 -6.88
C GLY A 54 -28.34 15.62 -7.39
N GLU A 55 -28.53 14.70 -8.34
CA GLU A 55 -27.45 13.86 -8.90
C GLU A 55 -26.25 14.66 -9.41
N GLU A 56 -26.49 15.74 -10.18
CA GLU A 56 -25.42 16.61 -10.69
C GLU A 56 -24.61 17.25 -9.54
N GLN A 57 -25.28 17.68 -8.47
CA GLN A 57 -24.61 18.26 -7.30
C GLN A 57 -23.83 17.21 -6.51
N LEU A 58 -24.33 15.97 -6.42
CA LEU A 58 -23.59 14.87 -5.80
C LEU A 58 -22.30 14.57 -6.54
N ILE A 59 -22.33 14.59 -7.88
CA ILE A 59 -21.14 14.41 -8.70
C ILE A 59 -20.14 15.55 -8.47
N GLU A 60 -20.60 16.80 -8.46
CA GLU A 60 -19.75 17.97 -8.18
C GLU A 60 -19.13 17.91 -6.79
N MET A 61 -19.91 17.56 -5.76
CA MET A 61 -19.39 17.44 -4.41
C MET A 61 -18.40 16.29 -4.27
N TRP A 62 -18.66 15.14 -4.91
CA TRP A 62 -17.73 14.02 -4.90
C TRP A 62 -16.36 14.38 -5.51
N GLN A 63 -16.34 15.22 -6.54
CA GLN A 63 -15.07 15.70 -7.12
C GLN A 63 -14.26 16.59 -6.17
N ILE A 64 -14.87 17.12 -5.12
CA ILE A 64 -14.23 18.06 -4.17
C ILE A 64 -13.96 17.40 -2.81
N GLU A 65 -14.90 16.57 -2.35
CA GLU A 65 -14.93 16.01 -1.00
C GLU A 65 -14.86 14.48 -0.97
N GLY A 66 -14.86 13.83 -2.15
CA GLY A 66 -14.78 12.39 -2.25
C GLY A 66 -13.42 11.86 -1.81
N ASP A 67 -13.44 10.68 -1.19
CA ASP A 67 -12.22 9.95 -0.88
C ASP A 67 -11.48 9.61 -2.19
N ASN A 68 -10.17 9.77 -2.21
CA ASN A 68 -9.33 9.37 -3.34
C ASN A 68 -8.47 8.15 -2.96
N TYR A 69 -8.67 7.05 -3.68
CA TYR A 69 -7.90 5.83 -3.56
C TYR A 69 -6.88 5.74 -4.69
N GLU A 70 -5.61 5.60 -4.32
CA GLU A 70 -4.49 5.47 -5.24
C GLU A 70 -3.72 4.19 -4.91
N TYR A 71 -3.06 3.62 -5.92
CA TYR A 71 -2.16 2.49 -5.73
C TYR A 71 -0.80 2.79 -6.35
N SER A 72 0.26 2.35 -5.67
CA SER A 72 1.63 2.58 -6.12
C SER A 72 2.49 1.36 -5.84
N LYS A 73 3.44 1.08 -6.73
CA LYS A 73 4.44 0.01 -6.51
C LYS A 73 5.47 0.49 -5.50
N LEU A 74 5.81 -0.37 -4.55
CA LEU A 74 6.90 -0.12 -3.61
C LEU A 74 8.23 -0.65 -4.17
N SER A 75 9.26 0.17 -4.00
CA SER A 75 10.65 -0.21 -4.26
C SER A 75 11.40 -0.30 -2.93
N PRO A 76 12.31 -1.27 -2.74
CA PRO A 76 13.14 -1.30 -1.54
C PRO A 76 14.04 -0.05 -1.52
N VAL A 77 14.19 0.55 -0.34
CA VAL A 77 15.16 1.65 -0.14
C VAL A 77 16.56 1.03 -0.15
N GLU A 78 17.41 1.44 -1.09
CA GLU A 78 18.81 1.05 -1.05
C GLU A 78 19.47 1.77 0.13
N SER A 79 19.93 1.01 1.12
CA SER A 79 20.79 1.53 2.17
C SER A 79 22.02 2.14 1.50
N GLN A 80 22.17 3.47 1.55
CA GLN A 80 23.46 4.05 1.24
C GLN A 80 24.39 3.61 2.37
N ASP A 81 25.29 2.67 2.07
CA ASP A 81 26.51 2.48 2.84
C ASP A 81 27.15 3.87 2.95
N ASP A 82 27.03 4.48 4.12
CA ASP A 82 27.85 5.63 4.50
C ASP A 82 29.25 5.04 4.67
N GLU A 83 29.96 4.86 3.54
CA GLU A 83 31.40 4.67 3.49
C GLU A 83 32.03 5.96 4.02
N SER A 84 31.93 6.13 5.33
CA SER A 84 32.82 6.97 6.12
C SER A 84 34.21 6.36 6.01
N ASP A 85 34.89 6.79 4.95
CA ASP A 85 36.30 6.59 4.61
C ASP A 85 37.18 7.01 5.80
N ASP A 86 37.43 6.08 6.74
CA ASP A 86 38.47 6.18 7.77
C ASP A 86 39.48 5.05 7.53
N GLU A 87 40.57 5.43 6.87
CA GLU A 87 41.64 4.54 6.43
C GLU A 87 42.32 3.81 7.59
N SER A 88 42.49 2.49 7.48
CA SER A 88 43.73 1.78 7.88
C SER A 88 43.70 0.28 7.51
N ASP A 89 44.63 -0.09 6.63
CA ASP A 89 45.45 -1.32 6.61
C ASP A 89 44.76 -2.69 6.82
N ASP A 90 44.83 -3.49 5.75
CA ASP A 90 45.41 -4.84 5.75
C ASP A 90 44.79 -5.90 6.69
N GLU A 91 43.95 -6.77 6.13
CA GLU A 91 44.21 -8.22 5.99
C GLU A 91 42.90 -8.96 5.69
N SER A 92 43.05 -10.02 4.90
CA SER A 92 41.99 -10.90 4.45
C SER A 92 41.20 -11.51 5.62
N VAL A 93 39.89 -11.24 5.67
CA VAL A 93 38.90 -12.14 6.29
C VAL A 93 37.88 -12.56 5.24
N SER A 94 37.98 -13.83 4.90
CA SER A 94 36.99 -14.63 4.20
C SER A 94 35.66 -14.70 4.94
N ASP A 95 34.58 -14.75 4.16
CA ASP A 95 33.38 -15.55 4.43
C ASP A 95 32.64 -15.23 5.74
N ASP A 96 31.75 -14.25 5.68
CA ASP A 96 30.40 -14.33 6.22
C ASP A 96 29.64 -13.18 5.55
N THR A 97 28.90 -13.46 4.49
CA THR A 97 27.79 -12.60 4.08
C THR A 97 26.79 -12.70 5.22
N ASP A 98 27.04 -11.94 6.29
CA ASP A 98 26.11 -11.68 7.37
C ASP A 98 24.87 -11.18 6.65
N ASN A 99 23.93 -12.11 6.52
CA ASN A 99 22.58 -11.85 6.13
C ASN A 99 22.05 -10.95 7.24
N GLU A 100 22.32 -9.65 7.12
CA GLU A 100 21.79 -8.63 8.00
C GLU A 100 20.32 -8.95 8.18
N GLU A 101 19.99 -9.22 9.42
CA GLU A 101 18.63 -9.47 9.84
C GLU A 101 17.93 -8.15 9.61
N LEU A 102 17.36 -7.95 8.40
CA LEU A 102 16.70 -6.71 7.98
C LEU A 102 15.85 -6.22 9.14
N ASP A 103 16.30 -5.12 9.75
CA ASP A 103 15.74 -4.63 10.99
C ASP A 103 14.42 -3.95 10.62
N TRP A 104 13.30 -4.62 10.85
CA TRP A 104 11.94 -4.18 10.47
C TRP A 104 11.53 -2.82 11.10
N THR A 105 12.43 -2.22 11.89
CA THR A 105 12.33 -0.86 12.44
C THR A 105 12.92 0.22 11.53
N GLU A 106 13.67 -0.12 10.49
CA GLU A 106 14.20 0.80 9.50
C GLU A 106 13.21 0.99 8.34
N LYS A 107 13.34 2.09 7.61
CA LYS A 107 12.48 2.37 6.44
C LYS A 107 12.94 1.47 5.30
N ASP A 108 12.13 0.46 4.98
CA ASP A 108 12.51 -0.63 4.08
C ASP A 108 12.06 -0.37 2.64
N TYR A 109 11.01 0.43 2.44
CA TYR A 109 10.37 0.61 1.14
C TYR A 109 9.97 2.06 0.88
N GLU A 110 9.94 2.46 -0.39
CA GLU A 110 9.52 3.78 -0.88
C GLU A 110 8.49 3.60 -2.01
N ASP A 111 7.46 4.45 -2.05
CA ASP A 111 6.54 4.54 -3.20
C ASP A 111 7.03 5.50 -4.30
N GLU A 112 6.31 5.58 -5.41
CA GLU A 112 6.69 6.40 -6.57
C GLU A 112 6.73 7.91 -6.27
N ASP A 113 6.09 8.36 -5.18
CA ASP A 113 6.06 9.74 -4.72
C ASP A 113 7.19 10.05 -3.71
N GLY A 114 8.05 9.07 -3.40
CA GLY A 114 9.16 9.22 -2.46
C GLY A 114 8.75 9.09 -1.00
N LYS A 115 7.57 8.51 -0.71
CA LYS A 115 7.13 8.29 0.67
C LYS A 115 7.63 6.94 1.16
N GLU A 116 8.33 6.99 2.27
CA GLU A 116 8.99 5.83 2.87
C GLU A 116 8.06 5.13 3.88
N TYR A 117 8.10 3.80 3.89
CA TYR A 117 7.32 2.90 4.73
C TYR A 117 8.23 1.89 5.44
N THR A 118 7.94 1.61 6.70
CA THR A 118 8.63 0.52 7.41
C THR A 118 8.02 -0.83 7.07
N GLY A 119 8.82 -1.90 7.05
CA GLY A 119 8.31 -3.25 6.84
C GLY A 119 7.26 -3.65 7.89
N SER A 120 7.37 -3.12 9.11
CA SER A 120 6.38 -3.35 10.17
C SER A 120 5.00 -2.79 9.80
N GLU A 121 4.92 -1.53 9.36
CA GLU A 121 3.67 -0.89 8.90
C GLU A 121 3.03 -1.66 7.74
N LEU A 122 3.85 -2.03 6.75
CA LEU A 122 3.37 -2.77 5.60
C LEU A 122 2.86 -4.16 5.98
N SER A 123 3.49 -4.81 6.97
CA SER A 123 3.09 -6.14 7.42
C SER A 123 1.75 -6.16 8.15
N ASP A 124 1.43 -5.08 8.86
CA ASP A 124 0.16 -4.92 9.58
C ASP A 124 -0.99 -4.65 8.59
N CYS A 125 -0.71 -3.93 7.51
CA CYS A 125 -1.66 -3.62 6.44
C CYS A 125 -1.72 -4.68 5.32
N LEU A 126 -0.92 -5.75 5.41
CA LEU A 126 -0.81 -6.77 4.36
C LEU A 126 -2.08 -7.62 4.25
N ILE A 127 -2.74 -7.53 3.09
CA ILE A 127 -3.87 -8.37 2.74
C ILE A 127 -3.35 -9.73 2.30
N LYS A 128 -3.67 -10.76 3.09
CA LYS A 128 -3.23 -12.15 2.83
C LYS A 128 -4.02 -12.86 1.74
N ASN A 129 -5.24 -12.40 1.46
CA ASN A 129 -6.10 -12.98 0.44
C ASN A 129 -6.83 -11.86 -0.33
N PRO A 130 -6.16 -11.28 -1.35
CA PRO A 130 -6.72 -10.20 -2.16
C PRO A 130 -8.00 -10.60 -2.89
N GLU A 131 -8.07 -11.80 -3.47
CA GLU A 131 -9.25 -12.31 -4.19
C GLU A 131 -10.50 -12.29 -3.32
N LYS A 132 -10.39 -12.75 -2.06
CA LYS A 132 -11.52 -12.71 -1.14
C LYS A 132 -11.96 -11.29 -0.83
N LEU A 133 -11.02 -10.35 -0.67
CA LEU A 133 -11.38 -8.95 -0.43
C LEU A 133 -12.07 -8.34 -1.65
N ILE A 134 -11.63 -8.68 -2.86
CA ILE A 134 -12.25 -8.26 -4.11
C ILE A 134 -13.69 -8.79 -4.18
N ASP A 135 -13.93 -10.06 -3.85
CA ASP A 135 -15.28 -10.63 -3.78
C ASP A 135 -16.15 -9.88 -2.75
N ASP A 136 -15.63 -9.66 -1.54
CA ASP A 136 -16.33 -8.96 -0.46
C ASP A 136 -16.65 -7.49 -0.82
N LEU A 137 -15.79 -6.82 -1.61
CA LEU A 137 -16.01 -5.45 -2.09
C LEU A 137 -17.08 -5.40 -3.20
N ASN A 138 -17.04 -6.36 -4.14
CA ASN A 138 -18.06 -6.48 -5.18
C ASN A 138 -19.44 -6.74 -4.59
N GLU A 139 -19.56 -7.63 -3.59
CA GLU A 139 -20.83 -7.89 -2.90
C GLU A 139 -21.37 -6.61 -2.23
N GLN A 140 -20.50 -5.81 -1.61
CA GLN A 140 -20.89 -4.53 -1.01
C GLN A 140 -21.35 -3.51 -2.06
N ILE A 141 -20.69 -3.43 -3.21
CA ILE A 141 -21.11 -2.54 -4.32
C ILE A 141 -22.46 -2.99 -4.87
N ASP A 142 -22.64 -4.29 -5.08
CA ASP A 142 -23.90 -4.88 -5.56
C ASP A 142 -25.07 -4.58 -4.60
N ASP A 143 -24.82 -4.56 -3.28
CA ASP A 143 -25.81 -4.20 -2.25
C ASP A 143 -26.33 -2.76 -2.37
N PHE A 144 -25.54 -1.84 -2.93
CA PHE A 144 -26.00 -0.47 -3.23
C PHE A 144 -26.94 -0.41 -4.44
N GLY A 145 -26.93 -1.44 -5.30
CA GLY A 145 -27.74 -1.53 -6.50
C GLY A 145 -27.39 -0.49 -7.58
N PRO A 146 -28.13 -0.47 -8.70
CA PRO A 146 -27.92 0.53 -9.74
C PRO A 146 -28.35 1.89 -9.22
N PHE A 147 -27.37 2.74 -8.92
CA PHE A 147 -27.56 4.17 -8.69
C PHE A 147 -27.79 4.90 -10.02
#